data_AF-A0ABD1CL83-F1
#
_entry.id   AF-A0ABD1CL83-F1
#
_cell.length_a   1.000
_cell.length_b   1.000
_cell.length_c   1.000
_cell.angle_alpha   90.00
_cell.angle_beta   90.00
_cell.angle_gamma   90.00
#
_symmetry.space_group_name_H-M   'P 1'
#
loop_
_entity.id
_entity.type
_entity.pdbx_description
1 polymer ?
#
loop_
_entity_poly.entity_id
_entity_poly.type
_entity_poly.pdbx_seq_one_letter_code
_entity_poly.pdbx_strand_id
1 'polypeptide(L)' 'RSNECDVVRGECTQTYVPYLFLVIPLGPVTLTGQDYVLVESGCVCKPKYATEKPRESGGNFIP' A
#
# COMPACT_ATOMS: atom_id res chain seq x y z
N ARG A 1 1.73 -8.27 12.21
CA ARG A 1 2.78 -9.21 11.76
C ARG A 1 2.11 -10.26 10.88
N SER A 2 2.41 -10.32 9.58
CA SER A 2 1.80 -11.28 8.65
C SER A 2 2.67 -12.54 8.56
N ASN A 3 2.07 -13.73 8.69
CA ASN A 3 2.79 -15.01 8.59
C ASN A 3 3.51 -15.18 7.24
N GLU A 4 2.93 -14.63 6.18
CA GLU A 4 3.55 -14.61 4.84
C GLU A 4 4.91 -13.90 4.85
N CYS A 5 5.06 -12.81 5.62
CA CYS A 5 6.31 -12.08 5.74
C CYS A 5 7.39 -12.78 6.54
N ASP A 6 6.99 -13.58 7.53
CA ASP A 6 7.94 -14.38 8.29
C ASP A 6 8.57 -15.46 7.37
N VAL A 7 7.79 -16.03 6.44
CA VAL A 7 8.27 -17.06 5.49
C VAL A 7 9.25 -16.49 4.48
N VAL A 8 8.94 -15.36 3.84
CA VAL A 8 9.80 -14.77 2.79
C VAL A 8 10.91 -13.88 3.36
N ARG A 9 11.04 -13.82 4.70
CA ARG A 9 11.95 -12.90 5.41
C ARG A 9 11.83 -11.46 4.91
N GLY A 10 10.60 -11.07 4.60
CA GLY A 10 10.26 -9.79 4.00
C GLY A 10 10.01 -8.71 5.03
N GLU A 11 9.73 -7.51 4.54
CA GLU A 11 9.26 -6.39 5.35
C GLU A 11 7.78 -6.12 5.05
N CYS A 12 7.03 -5.89 6.12
CA CYS A 12 5.60 -5.63 6.04
C CYS A 12 5.38 -4.14 5.75
N THR A 13 4.90 -3.79 4.55
CA THR A 13 4.47 -2.41 4.25
C THR A 13 2.98 -2.27 4.55
N GLN A 14 2.65 -1.40 5.51
CA GLN A 14 1.27 -1.11 5.88
C GLN A 14 0.51 -0.50 4.71
N THR A 15 -0.71 -0.98 4.47
CA THR A 15 -1.62 -0.44 3.45
C THR A 15 -2.73 0.37 4.10
N TYR A 16 -3.15 1.40 3.37
CA TYR A 16 -4.17 2.33 3.79
C TYR A 16 -5.22 2.47 2.70
N VAL A 17 -6.49 2.47 3.09
CA VAL A 17 -7.61 2.76 2.18
C VAL A 17 -8.25 4.11 2.55
N PRO A 18 -8.59 4.94 1.55
CA PRO A 18 -9.24 6.21 1.80
C PRO A 18 -10.74 6.01 2.01
N TYR A 19 -11.25 6.47 3.14
CA TYR A 19 -12.69 6.59 3.39
C TYR A 19 -13.11 8.04 3.29
N LEU A 20 -14.16 8.27 2.49
CA LEU A 20 -14.79 9.56 2.34
C LEU A 20 -15.78 9.80 3.49
N PHE A 21 -15.57 10.86 4.28
CA PHE A 21 -16.55 11.29 5.27
C PHE A 21 -17.26 12.54 4.77
N LEU A 22 -18.58 12.46 4.59
CA LEU A 22 -19.40 13.56 4.13
C LEU A 22 -20.24 14.06 5.30
N VAL A 23 -19.96 15.27 5.77
CA VAL A 23 -20.89 16.01 6.64
C VAL A 23 -21.62 17.01 5.76
N ILE A 24 -22.90 16.75 5.46
CA ILE A 24 -23.73 17.65 4.67
C ILE A 24 -24.53 18.55 5.63
N PRO A 25 -24.22 19.85 5.73
CA PRO A 25 -25.05 20.78 6.50
C PRO A 25 -26.43 20.94 5.84
N LEU A 26 -27.47 21.25 6.64
CA LEU A 26 -28.81 21.59 6.13
C LEU A 26 -28.76 22.97 5.44
N GLY A 27 -28.40 23.02 4.15
CA GLY A 27 -28.27 24.26 3.37
C GLY A 27 -27.73 24.03 1.94
N PRO A 28 -27.58 25.08 1.10
CA PRO A 28 -27.08 24.94 -0.27
C PRO A 28 -25.69 24.31 -0.29
N VAL A 29 -25.61 23.12 -0.87
CA VAL A 29 -24.45 22.23 -0.83
C VAL A 29 -23.42 22.68 -1.86
N THR A 30 -22.37 23.33 -1.41
CA THR A 30 -21.12 23.43 -2.18
C THR A 30 -20.15 22.38 -1.63
N LEU A 31 -19.95 21.29 -2.37
CA LEU A 31 -18.96 20.24 -2.09
C LEU A 31 -17.53 20.82 -2.22
N THR A 32 -17.07 21.58 -1.24
CA THR A 32 -15.68 22.05 -1.17
C THR A 32 -14.99 21.39 0.01
N GLY A 33 -14.11 20.42 -0.28
CA GLY A 33 -13.35 19.68 0.72
C GLY A 33 -14.01 18.35 1.07
N GLN A 34 -13.72 17.32 0.28
CA GLN A 34 -14.00 15.95 0.68
C GLN A 34 -12.82 15.50 1.55
N ASP A 35 -12.99 15.52 2.87
CA ASP A 35 -11.97 15.02 3.79
C ASP A 35 -11.92 13.50 3.69
N TYR A 36 -10.75 13.00 3.30
CA TYR A 36 -10.47 11.57 3.24
C TYR A 36 -9.72 11.15 4.50
N VAL A 37 -10.21 10.12 5.18
CA VAL A 37 -9.51 9.48 6.28
C VAL A 37 -8.82 8.23 5.77
N LEU A 38 -7.52 8.12 5.99
CA LEU A 38 -6.75 6.91 5.70
C LEU A 38 -6.89 5.94 6.86
N VAL A 39 -7.42 4.76 6.58
CA VAL A 39 -7.58 3.69 7.57
C VAL A 39 -6.68 2.52 7.19
N GLU A 40 -6.01 1.95 8.19
CA GLU A 40 -5.19 0.75 8.04
C GLU A 40 -6.05 -0.41 7.52
N SER A 41 -5.71 -0.92 6.32
CA SER A 41 -6.46 -2.01 5.68
C SER A 41 -5.76 -3.36 5.76
N GLY A 42 -4.44 -3.37 5.99
CA GLY A 42 -3.67 -4.60 5.98
C GLY A 42 -2.20 -4.35 5.71
N CYS A 43 -1.49 -5.39 5.30
CA CYS A 43 -0.07 -5.29 5.02
C CYS A 43 0.29 -6.06 3.74
N VAL A 44 1.10 -5.45 2.89
CA VAL A 44 1.70 -6.11 1.73
C VAL A 44 3.12 -6.49 2.07
N CYS A 45 3.46 -7.75 1.86
CA CYS A 45 4.80 -8.23 2.13
C CYS A 45 5.76 -7.92 0.97
N LYS A 46 6.90 -7.30 1.28
CA LYS A 46 7.97 -7.06 0.31
C LYS A 46 9.17 -7.94 0.66
N PRO A 47 9.54 -8.94 -0.17
CA PRO A 47 10.73 -9.74 0.06
C PRO A 47 11.98 -8.86 -0.12
N LYS A 48 12.93 -8.94 0.83
CA LYS A 48 14.13 -8.10 0.82
C LYS A 48 14.98 -8.27 -0.44
N TYR A 49 15.00 -9.48 -0.99
CA TYR A 49 15.75 -9.83 -2.19
C TYR A 49 15.12 -9.28 -3.47
N ALA A 50 13.81 -9.03 -3.54
CA ALA A 50 13.21 -8.43 -4.74
C ALA A 50 13.59 -6.95 -4.96
N THR A 51 14.25 -6.32 -3.98
CA THR A 51 14.77 -4.95 -4.07
C THR A 51 16.18 -4.91 -4.63
N GLU A 52 16.83 -6.06 -4.83
CA GLU A 52 18.04 -6.10 -5.63
C GLU A 52 17.64 -5.84 -7.08
N LYS A 53 17.75 -4.56 -7.50
CA LYS A 53 17.86 -4.25 -8.93
C LYS A 53 18.83 -5.29 -9.50
N PRO A 54 18.50 -6.00 -10.59
CA PRO A 54 19.49 -6.81 -11.26
C PRO A 54 20.71 -5.91 -11.43
N ARG A 55 21.82 -6.23 -10.74
CA ARG A 55 23.10 -5.64 -11.14
C ARG A 55 23.18 -6.03 -12.61
N GLU A 56 23.19 -5.01 -13.46
CA GLU A 56 23.42 -5.16 -14.87
C GLU A 56 24.74 -5.90 -15.04
N SER A 57 24.65 -7.22 -15.09
CA SER A 57 25.71 -8.15 -15.40
C SER A 57 25.01 -9.18 -16.25
N GLY A 58 25.13 -8.97 -17.56
CA GLY A 58 24.42 -9.71 -18.59
C GLY A 58 24.50 -11.21 -18.33
N GLY A 59 23.34 -11.81 -18.07
CA GLY A 59 23.17 -13.24 -17.91
C GLY A 59 21.73 -13.58 -18.24
N ASN A 60 21.54 -14.01 -19.49
CA ASN A 60 20.25 -14.35 -20.09
C ASN A 60 19.54 -15.45 -19.27
N PHE A 61 18.34 -15.17 -18.74
CA PHE A 61 17.48 -16.18 -18.13
C PHE A 61 16.27 -16.39 -19.05
N ILE A 62 16.20 -17.57 -19.68
CA ILE A 62 15.07 -18.08 -20.46
C ILE A 62 14.24 -18.96 -19.52
N PRO A 63 12.89 -18.90 -19.56
CA PRO A 63 11.98 -19.44 -18.53
C PRO A 63 12.12 -20.92 -18.19
#